data_AF-A0A653F493-F1
#
_entry.id   AF-A0A653F493-F1
#
_cell.length_a   1.000
_cell.length_b   1.000
_cell.length_c   1.000
_cell.angle_alpha   90.00
_cell.angle_beta   90.00
_cell.angle_gamma   90.00
#
_symmetry.space_group_name_H-M   'P 1'
#
loop_
_entity.id
_entity.type
_entity.pdbx_description
1 polymer ?
#
loop_
_entity_poly.entity_id
_entity_poly.type
_entity_poly.pdbx_seq_one_letter_code
_entity_poly.pdbx_strand_id
1 'polypeptide(L)'
;MDPSYGAAMVNINSKSQARRRVREAQIKANEARIERERQNVDDAASLLVELGRLAAVDQWEHNRNVEIRAEGERRRHEHRQAGAAAVARMQGRGETFAAIAELAGVKVGEIRAVLRAAGAHSTAASDALGSVSGAAPVADGAASGDGADNGSAVNGVAAQALGGDAARTDGVGEFI
;
A
#
# COMPACT_ATOMS: atom_id res chain seq x y z
N MET A 1 -74.19 27.43 -43.59
CA MET A 1 -73.54 26.12 -43.63
C MET A 1 -72.13 26.29 -44.16
N ASP A 2 -71.03 26.14 -43.42
CA ASP A 2 -70.76 26.16 -41.99
C ASP A 2 -69.28 26.56 -41.84
N PRO A 3 -68.89 27.46 -40.91
CA PRO A 3 -67.48 27.83 -40.68
C PRO A 3 -66.65 26.71 -40.01
N SER A 4 -67.25 25.53 -39.78
CA SER A 4 -66.71 24.46 -38.94
C SER A 4 -65.46 23.76 -39.52
N TYR A 5 -65.25 23.82 -40.84
CA TYR A 5 -64.09 23.17 -41.47
C TYR A 5 -62.78 23.98 -41.36
N GLY A 6 -62.86 25.30 -41.15
CA GLY A 6 -61.68 26.18 -41.06
C GLY A 6 -61.02 26.19 -39.68
N ALA A 7 -61.79 25.98 -38.60
CA ALA A 7 -61.26 25.95 -37.24
C ALA A 7 -60.40 24.70 -36.96
N ALA A 8 -60.61 23.60 -37.70
CA ALA A 8 -59.84 22.38 -37.58
C ALA A 8 -58.46 22.45 -38.28
N MET A 9 -58.33 23.26 -39.34
CA MET A 9 -57.07 23.38 -40.11
C MET A 9 -56.07 24.39 -39.51
N VAL A 10 -56.47 25.21 -38.54
CA VAL A 10 -55.58 26.18 -37.85
C VAL A 10 -55.05 25.63 -36.52
N ASN A 11 -55.13 24.32 -36.28
CA ASN A 11 -54.42 23.68 -35.16
C ASN A 11 -52.98 23.28 -35.54
N ILE A 12 -52.31 24.12 -36.33
CA ILE A 12 -50.87 24.04 -36.68
C ILE A 12 -49.98 24.20 -35.43
N ASN A 13 -50.58 24.46 -34.25
CA ASN A 13 -49.97 24.29 -32.94
C ASN A 13 -50.88 23.50 -31.98
N SER A 14 -51.43 22.37 -32.44
CA SER A 14 -52.27 21.51 -31.59
C SER A 14 -51.50 20.92 -30.42
N LYS A 15 -52.16 20.84 -29.26
CA LYS A 15 -51.68 20.17 -28.04
C LYS A 15 -51.15 18.75 -28.34
N SER A 16 -51.71 18.05 -29.31
CA SER A 16 -51.25 16.72 -29.73
C SER A 16 -49.87 16.76 -30.41
N GLN A 17 -49.61 17.73 -31.29
CA GLN A 17 -48.32 17.93 -31.93
C GLN A 17 -47.27 18.41 -30.92
N ALA A 18 -47.63 19.31 -30.00
CA ALA A 18 -46.75 19.72 -28.91
C ALA A 18 -46.36 18.52 -28.03
N ARG A 19 -47.32 17.69 -27.62
CA ARG A 19 -47.05 16.43 -26.87
C ARG A 19 -46.20 15.45 -27.66
N ARG A 20 -46.34 15.39 -28.99
CA ARG A 20 -45.52 14.53 -29.85
C ARG A 20 -44.07 15.00 -29.87
N ARG A 21 -43.83 16.30 -30.11
CA ARG A 21 -42.48 16.89 -30.12
C ARG A 21 -41.77 16.73 -28.77
N VAL A 22 -42.49 16.94 -27.66
CA VAL A 22 -41.94 16.73 -26.31
C VAL A 22 -41.52 15.27 -26.11
N ARG A 23 -42.34 14.29 -26.52
CA ARG A 23 -42.01 12.87 -26.42
C ARG A 23 -40.81 12.50 -27.29
N GLU A 24 -40.76 12.96 -28.54
CA GLU A 24 -39.64 12.68 -29.45
C GLU A 24 -38.32 13.27 -28.91
N ALA A 25 -38.36 14.49 -28.35
CA ALA A 25 -37.20 15.10 -27.70
C ALA A 25 -36.75 14.31 -26.45
N GLN A 26 -37.71 13.85 -25.63
CA GLN A 26 -37.41 13.01 -24.46
C GLN A 26 -36.82 11.65 -24.85
N ILE A 27 -37.35 10.99 -25.88
CA ILE A 27 -36.83 9.71 -26.38
C ILE A 27 -35.39 9.91 -26.85
N LYS A 28 -35.12 10.91 -27.69
CA LYS A 28 -33.77 11.19 -28.18
C LYS A 28 -32.79 11.51 -27.05
N ALA A 29 -33.20 12.30 -26.05
CA ALA A 29 -32.38 12.61 -24.89
C ALA A 29 -32.12 11.36 -24.03
N ASN A 30 -33.11 10.49 -23.89
CA ASN A 30 -32.98 9.24 -23.15
C ASN A 30 -32.07 8.25 -23.88
N GLU A 31 -32.20 8.09 -25.19
CA GLU A 31 -31.32 7.27 -26.02
C GLU A 31 -29.87 7.73 -25.91
N ALA A 32 -29.62 9.04 -26.02
CA ALA A 32 -28.27 9.60 -25.87
C ALA A 32 -27.70 9.44 -24.45
N ARG A 33 -28.56 9.37 -23.42
CA ARG A 33 -28.11 9.04 -22.06
C ARG A 33 -27.76 7.56 -21.94
N ILE A 34 -28.65 6.67 -22.39
CA ILE A 34 -28.44 5.22 -22.31
C ILE A 34 -27.18 4.81 -23.07
N GLU A 35 -26.95 5.40 -24.24
CA GLU A 35 -25.75 5.10 -25.04
C GLU A 35 -24.46 5.50 -24.30
N ARG A 36 -24.44 6.69 -23.69
CA ARG A 36 -23.30 7.11 -22.86
C ARG A 36 -23.13 6.24 -21.63
N GLU A 37 -24.22 5.83 -20.98
CA GLU A 37 -24.15 4.92 -19.83
C GLU A 37 -23.55 3.56 -20.22
N ARG A 38 -23.92 3.02 -21.38
CA ARG A 38 -23.32 1.79 -21.91
C ARG A 38 -21.83 1.94 -22.17
N GLN A 39 -21.44 2.98 -22.91
CA GLN A 39 -20.03 3.26 -23.21
C GLN A 39 -19.22 3.46 -21.93
N ASN A 40 -19.75 4.22 -20.97
CA ASN A 40 -19.09 4.44 -19.68
C ASN A 40 -18.90 3.15 -18.88
N VAL A 41 -19.87 2.22 -18.93
CA VAL A 41 -19.74 0.92 -18.25
C VAL A 41 -18.64 0.08 -18.90
N ASP A 42 -18.59 0.02 -20.22
CA ASP A 42 -17.57 -0.73 -20.96
C ASP A 42 -16.17 -0.15 -20.74
N ASP A 43 -16.05 1.17 -20.76
CA ASP A 43 -14.80 1.89 -20.49
C ASP A 43 -14.35 1.71 -19.03
N ALA A 44 -15.28 1.79 -18.07
CA ALA A 44 -14.98 1.57 -16.65
C ALA A 44 -14.52 0.13 -16.39
N ALA A 45 -15.14 -0.85 -17.03
CA ALA A 45 -14.71 -2.24 -16.93
C ALA A 45 -13.28 -2.41 -17.47
N SER A 46 -12.98 -1.81 -18.62
CA SER A 46 -11.65 -1.83 -19.24
C SER A 46 -10.62 -1.15 -18.33
N LEU A 47 -10.94 0.01 -17.76
CA LEU A 47 -10.08 0.71 -16.80
C LEU A 47 -9.73 -0.17 -15.59
N LEU A 48 -10.72 -0.84 -14.99
CA LEU A 48 -10.51 -1.71 -13.84
C LEU A 48 -9.59 -2.90 -14.16
N VAL A 49 -9.72 -3.47 -15.37
CA VAL A 49 -8.82 -4.53 -15.84
C VAL A 49 -7.38 -4.03 -15.96
N GLU A 50 -7.17 -2.87 -16.58
CA GLU A 50 -5.82 -2.33 -16.72
C GLU A 50 -5.20 -1.92 -15.38
N LEU A 51 -5.98 -1.33 -14.46
CA LEU A 51 -5.52 -1.05 -13.10
C LEU A 51 -5.11 -2.33 -12.36
N GLY A 52 -5.88 -3.42 -12.54
CA GLY A 52 -5.53 -4.73 -11.97
C GLY A 52 -4.22 -5.29 -12.54
N ARG A 53 -3.97 -5.11 -13.85
CA ARG A 53 -2.71 -5.53 -14.47
C ARG A 53 -1.52 -4.69 -14.00
N LEU A 54 -1.68 -3.38 -13.84
CA LEU A 54 -0.64 -2.51 -13.29
C LEU A 54 -0.27 -2.93 -11.86
N ALA A 55 -1.27 -3.12 -10.99
CA ALA A 55 -1.03 -3.60 -9.64
C ALA A 55 -0.35 -4.98 -9.60
N ALA A 56 -0.68 -5.87 -10.54
CA ALA A 56 -0.03 -7.17 -10.65
C ALA A 56 1.45 -7.05 -11.06
N VAL A 57 1.80 -6.11 -11.95
CA VAL A 57 3.20 -5.81 -12.31
C VAL A 57 3.95 -5.25 -11.11
N ASP A 58 3.38 -4.28 -10.40
CA ASP A 58 3.99 -3.69 -9.20
C ASP A 58 4.28 -4.76 -8.13
N GLN A 59 3.33 -5.67 -7.90
CA GLN A 59 3.51 -6.77 -6.97
C GLN A 59 4.58 -7.76 -7.43
N TRP A 60 4.63 -8.06 -8.73
CA TRP A 60 5.66 -8.91 -9.32
C TRP A 60 7.05 -8.29 -9.15
N GLU A 61 7.21 -7.00 -9.45
CA GLU A 61 8.47 -6.29 -9.26
C GLU A 61 8.91 -6.26 -7.79
N HIS A 62 7.97 -5.98 -6.89
CA HIS A 62 8.22 -5.99 -5.45
C HIS A 62 8.77 -7.35 -4.99
N ASN A 63 8.04 -8.44 -5.32
CA ASN A 63 8.44 -9.80 -4.95
C ASN A 63 9.81 -10.15 -5.53
N ARG A 64 10.03 -9.79 -6.80
CA ARG A 64 11.29 -10.08 -7.49
C ARG A 64 12.48 -9.36 -6.85
N ASN A 65 12.29 -8.11 -6.44
CA ASN A 65 13.32 -7.35 -5.75
C ASN A 65 13.65 -7.92 -4.36
N VAL A 66 12.64 -8.40 -3.62
CA VAL A 66 12.85 -9.08 -2.34
C VAL A 66 13.67 -10.36 -2.54
N GLU A 67 13.31 -11.19 -3.51
CA GLU A 67 14.05 -12.41 -3.85
C GLU A 67 15.51 -12.11 -4.21
N ILE A 68 15.75 -11.14 -5.11
CA ILE A 68 17.10 -10.76 -5.54
C ILE A 68 17.94 -10.25 -4.37
N ARG A 69 17.34 -9.48 -3.45
CA ARG A 69 18.05 -8.98 -2.26
C ARG A 69 18.42 -10.11 -1.31
N ALA A 70 17.49 -11.03 -1.05
CA ALA A 70 17.74 -12.19 -0.20
C ALA A 70 18.82 -13.11 -0.79
N GLU A 71 18.73 -13.41 -2.08
CA GLU A 71 19.73 -14.17 -2.84
C GLU A 71 21.10 -13.49 -2.80
N GLY A 72 21.13 -12.18 -3.06
CA GLY A 72 22.35 -11.39 -3.02
C GLY A 72 23.02 -11.40 -1.66
N GLU A 73 22.25 -11.29 -0.57
CA GLU A 73 22.82 -11.37 0.78
C GLU A 73 23.31 -12.78 1.11
N ARG A 74 22.58 -13.82 0.70
CA ARG A 74 23.02 -15.20 0.90
C ARG A 74 24.36 -15.46 0.22
N ARG A 75 24.51 -15.09 -1.06
CA ARG A 75 25.79 -15.23 -1.79
C ARG A 75 26.91 -14.42 -1.15
N ARG A 76 26.64 -13.18 -0.74
CA ARG A 76 27.64 -12.37 -0.02
C ARG A 76 28.07 -13.06 1.29
N HIS A 77 27.13 -13.61 2.04
CA HIS A 77 27.44 -14.38 3.25
C HIS A 77 28.31 -15.60 2.95
N GLU A 78 27.95 -16.41 1.94
CA GLU A 78 28.73 -17.57 1.49
C GLU A 78 30.17 -17.16 1.11
N HIS A 79 30.35 -16.07 0.37
CA HIS A 79 31.68 -15.58 0.00
C HIS A 79 32.49 -15.10 1.21
N ARG A 80 31.85 -14.43 2.18
CA ARG A 80 32.53 -14.03 3.43
C ARG A 80 32.97 -15.25 4.23
N GLN A 81 32.14 -16.29 4.32
CA GLN A 81 32.49 -17.54 4.99
C GLN A 81 33.64 -18.27 4.29
N ALA A 82 33.59 -18.37 2.96
CA ALA A 82 34.66 -18.98 2.18
C ALA A 82 36.00 -18.23 2.35
N GLY A 83 35.95 -16.89 2.33
CA GLY A 83 37.11 -16.04 2.59
C GLY A 83 37.68 -16.23 4.00
N ALA A 84 36.82 -16.22 5.02
CA ALA A 84 37.23 -16.47 6.40
C ALA A 84 37.86 -17.86 6.59
N ALA A 85 37.28 -18.89 5.98
CA ALA A 85 37.83 -20.25 6.01
C ALA A 85 39.20 -20.33 5.32
N ALA A 86 39.40 -19.60 4.22
CA ALA A 86 40.71 -19.53 3.57
C ALA A 86 41.76 -18.88 4.46
N VAL A 87 41.42 -17.74 5.10
CA VAL A 87 42.30 -17.06 6.06
C VAL A 87 42.64 -17.98 7.23
N ALA A 88 41.66 -18.69 7.80
CA ALA A 88 41.89 -19.65 8.87
C ALA A 88 42.87 -20.77 8.47
N ARG A 89 42.74 -21.31 7.25
CA ARG A 89 43.70 -22.31 6.73
C ARG A 89 45.11 -21.73 6.58
N MET A 90 45.24 -20.45 6.19
CA MET A 90 46.54 -19.78 6.10
C MET A 90 47.16 -19.54 7.49
N GLN A 91 46.37 -19.06 8.46
CA GLN A 91 46.82 -18.93 9.84
C GLN A 91 47.25 -20.28 10.44
N GLY A 92 46.55 -21.36 10.11
CA GLY A 92 46.93 -22.72 10.51
C GLY A 92 48.28 -23.19 9.93
N ARG A 93 48.80 -22.52 8.90
CA ARG A 93 50.16 -22.71 8.36
C ARG A 93 51.19 -21.74 8.95
N GLY A 94 50.81 -20.91 9.91
CA GLY A 94 51.67 -19.92 10.55
C GLY A 94 51.69 -18.54 9.86
N GLU A 95 50.85 -18.31 8.84
CA GLU A 95 50.81 -17.02 8.16
C GLU A 95 50.23 -15.91 9.05
N THR A 96 50.87 -14.74 9.04
CA THR A 96 50.37 -13.54 9.72
C THR A 96 49.38 -12.79 8.84
N PHE A 97 48.50 -11.97 9.43
CA PHE A 97 47.59 -11.15 8.62
C PHE A 97 48.30 -10.18 7.67
N ALA A 98 49.50 -9.71 8.01
CA ALA A 98 50.30 -8.87 7.13
C ALA A 98 50.76 -9.64 5.89
N ALA A 99 51.30 -10.85 6.08
CA ALA A 99 51.72 -11.72 4.99
C ALA A 99 50.55 -12.16 4.09
N ILE A 100 49.39 -12.48 4.69
CA ILE A 100 48.18 -12.82 3.94
C ILE A 100 47.69 -11.62 3.10
N ALA A 101 47.72 -10.41 3.68
CA ALA A 101 47.31 -9.18 3.01
C ALA A 101 48.23 -8.85 1.83
N GLU A 102 49.54 -8.96 2.04
CA GLU A 102 50.54 -8.80 1.00
C GLU A 102 50.35 -9.81 -0.15
N LEU A 103 50.18 -11.10 0.18
CA LEU A 103 49.96 -12.16 -0.81
C LEU A 103 48.68 -11.93 -1.63
N ALA A 104 47.60 -11.49 -0.99
CA ALA A 104 46.31 -11.26 -1.64
C ALA A 104 46.20 -9.89 -2.32
N GLY A 105 47.17 -8.99 -2.14
CA GLY A 105 47.13 -7.63 -2.69
C GLY A 105 46.06 -6.73 -2.07
N VAL A 106 45.68 -6.96 -0.81
CA VAL A 106 44.64 -6.21 -0.09
C VAL A 106 45.18 -5.61 1.20
N LYS A 107 44.43 -4.72 1.84
CA LYS A 107 44.81 -4.19 3.15
C LYS A 107 44.50 -5.20 4.26
N VAL A 108 45.32 -5.21 5.32
CA VAL A 108 45.04 -5.98 6.55
C VAL A 108 43.65 -5.67 7.13
N GLY A 109 43.19 -4.42 6.98
CA GLY A 109 41.84 -4.01 7.38
C GLY A 109 40.73 -4.77 6.65
N GLU A 110 40.92 -5.11 5.37
CA GLU A 110 39.94 -5.86 4.57
C GLU A 110 39.84 -7.31 5.03
N ILE A 111 40.97 -7.95 5.35
CA ILE A 111 40.98 -9.29 5.95
C ILE A 111 40.20 -9.30 7.26
N ARG A 112 40.47 -8.33 8.14
CA ARG A 112 39.74 -8.21 9.41
C ARG A 112 38.26 -7.94 9.20
N ALA A 113 37.90 -7.16 8.17
CA ALA A 113 36.50 -6.91 7.84
C ALA A 113 35.79 -8.18 7.37
N VAL A 114 36.43 -9.00 6.53
CA VAL A 114 35.89 -10.30 6.09
C VAL A 114 35.69 -11.23 7.28
N LEU A 115 36.67 -11.36 8.18
CA LEU A 115 36.54 -12.20 9.38
C LEU A 115 35.40 -11.74 10.28
N ARG A 116 35.33 -10.43 10.58
CA ARG A 116 34.25 -9.84 11.39
C ARG A 116 32.88 -10.10 10.77
N ALA A 117 32.75 -9.88 9.46
CA ALA A 117 31.48 -10.03 8.76
C ALA A 117 31.08 -11.50 8.49
N ALA A 118 32.00 -12.45 8.69
CA ALA A 118 31.74 -13.89 8.74
C ALA A 118 31.42 -14.40 10.16
N GLY A 119 31.57 -13.56 11.19
CA GLY A 119 31.45 -13.98 12.60
C GLY A 119 32.62 -14.84 13.08
N ALA A 120 33.74 -14.83 12.35
CA ALA A 120 34.94 -15.58 12.71
C ALA A 120 35.83 -14.74 13.63
N HIS A 121 36.22 -15.32 14.77
CA HIS A 121 37.28 -14.77 15.62
C HIS A 121 38.62 -15.38 15.22
N SER A 122 39.67 -14.56 15.15
CA SER A 122 41.01 -15.06 14.82
C SER A 122 41.49 -16.03 15.90
N THR A 123 42.02 -17.16 15.48
CA THR A 123 42.64 -18.16 16.36
C THR A 123 44.11 -17.87 16.65
N ALA A 124 44.67 -16.79 16.09
CA ALA A 124 45.96 -16.26 16.52
C ALA A 124 45.73 -15.59 17.88
N ALA A 125 46.03 -16.35 18.94
CA ALA A 125 45.98 -16.03 20.35
C ALA A 125 45.99 -14.52 20.70
N SER A 126 45.11 -14.14 21.62
CA SER A 126 45.46 -13.36 22.82
C SER A 126 46.72 -12.50 22.70
N ASP A 127 46.70 -11.48 21.86
CA ASP A 127 47.70 -10.43 21.89
C ASP A 127 46.98 -9.10 22.17
N ALA A 128 47.06 -8.72 23.44
CA ALA A 128 46.69 -7.45 24.05
C ALA A 128 45.20 -7.05 24.14
N LEU A 129 44.62 -7.36 25.32
CA LEU A 129 43.69 -6.56 26.12
C LEU A 129 42.26 -6.27 25.62
N GLY A 130 41.28 -6.63 26.46
CA GLY A 130 40.07 -5.80 26.64
C GLY A 130 38.73 -6.51 26.46
N SER A 131 38.49 -7.58 27.22
CA SER A 131 37.11 -7.99 27.53
C SER A 131 36.45 -6.90 28.39
N VAL A 132 35.43 -6.22 27.86
CA VAL A 132 34.31 -5.74 28.66
C VAL A 132 33.01 -6.05 27.95
N SER A 133 32.35 -7.07 28.50
CA SER A 133 30.94 -7.38 28.33
C SER A 133 30.09 -6.16 28.68
N GLY A 134 29.18 -5.77 27.79
CA GLY A 134 28.17 -4.74 28.02
C GLY A 134 26.78 -5.32 27.84
N ALA A 135 26.37 -6.20 28.76
CA ALA A 135 24.98 -6.61 28.91
C ALA A 135 24.15 -5.39 29.37
N ALA A 136 23.07 -5.10 28.64
CA ALA A 136 22.13 -4.04 28.97
C ALA A 136 21.34 -4.34 30.25
N PRO A 137 21.15 -3.38 31.17
CA PRO A 137 20.12 -3.49 32.18
C PRO A 137 18.80 -2.88 31.66
N VAL A 138 17.76 -3.70 31.69
CA VAL A 138 16.36 -3.28 31.72
C VAL A 138 16.10 -2.51 33.02
N ALA A 139 15.47 -1.34 32.92
CA ALA A 139 14.89 -0.64 34.06
C ALA A 139 13.44 -0.31 33.72
N ASP A 140 12.55 -0.93 34.49
CA ASP A 140 11.10 -0.73 34.47
C ASP A 140 10.71 0.09 35.71
N GLY A 141 9.71 0.97 35.55
CA GLY A 141 8.90 1.55 36.62
C GLY A 141 9.42 2.79 37.36
N ALA A 142 8.77 3.93 37.14
CA ALA A 142 8.05 4.67 38.20
C ALA A 142 7.32 5.91 37.64
N ALA A 143 5.99 5.85 37.72
CA ALA A 143 5.10 6.98 37.51
C ALA A 143 5.10 7.95 38.71
N SER A 144 4.89 9.25 38.44
CA SER A 144 4.24 10.21 39.34
C SER A 144 3.76 11.42 38.53
N GLY A 145 2.45 11.74 38.64
CA GLY A 145 1.80 13.01 38.20
C GLY A 145 2.32 14.20 39.01
N ASP A 146 1.97 15.47 38.81
CA ASP A 146 0.84 16.25 38.24
C ASP A 146 1.49 17.49 37.58
N GLY A 147 0.92 18.38 36.77
CA GLY A 147 -0.45 18.81 36.46
C GLY A 147 -0.37 20.33 36.14
N ALA A 148 -0.92 20.79 35.01
CA ALA A 148 -1.36 22.17 34.68
C ALA A 148 -1.70 22.21 33.17
N ASP A 149 -2.96 22.17 32.75
CA ASP A 149 -3.86 23.34 32.61
C ASP A 149 -3.31 24.44 31.67
N ASN A 150 -3.78 24.44 30.41
CA ASN A 150 -4.49 25.61 29.88
C ASN A 150 -5.34 25.25 28.65
N GLY A 151 -6.61 25.64 28.68
CA GLY A 151 -7.60 25.36 27.65
C GLY A 151 -7.67 26.41 26.53
N SER A 152 -8.72 26.24 25.69
CA SER A 152 -9.18 27.08 24.56
C SER A 152 -8.71 26.57 23.18
N ALA A 153 -9.54 26.27 22.18
CA ALA A 153 -10.96 26.54 21.96
C ALA A 153 -11.58 25.53 20.97
N VAL A 154 -12.91 25.53 21.00
CA VAL A 154 -13.92 24.73 20.30
C VAL A 154 -14.08 24.97 18.80
N ASN A 155 -14.43 23.90 18.07
CA ASN A 155 -15.47 23.78 17.02
C ASN A 155 -15.18 22.47 16.24
N GLY A 156 -16.00 21.41 16.18
CA GLY A 156 -17.44 21.27 16.40
C GLY A 156 -18.17 21.07 15.07
N VAL A 157 -18.23 19.84 14.54
CA VAL A 157 -19.39 19.32 13.78
C VAL A 157 -19.50 17.80 13.97
N ALA A 158 -20.67 17.38 14.41
CA ALA A 158 -21.04 16.05 14.87
C ALA A 158 -21.28 15.03 13.73
N ALA A 159 -20.93 13.76 13.99
CA ALA A 159 -21.40 12.61 13.22
C ALA A 159 -21.67 11.42 14.17
N GLN A 160 -22.93 11.26 14.58
CA GLN A 160 -23.54 10.04 15.15
C GLN A 160 -25.05 10.34 15.26
N ALA A 161 -26.00 9.45 15.02
CA ALA A 161 -26.00 7.99 14.99
C ALA A 161 -27.26 7.52 14.23
N LEU A 162 -27.23 6.33 13.64
CA LEU A 162 -28.45 5.54 13.42
C LEU A 162 -28.14 4.06 13.70
N GLY A 163 -28.57 3.63 14.87
CA GLY A 163 -28.67 2.24 15.29
C GLY A 163 -29.68 2.18 16.43
N GLY A 164 -30.83 1.56 16.21
CA GLY A 164 -31.91 1.49 17.19
C GLY A 164 -33.16 0.84 16.59
N ASP A 165 -33.14 -0.49 16.60
CA ASP A 165 -34.19 -1.43 16.20
C ASP A 165 -35.37 -1.46 17.19
N ALA A 166 -36.45 -2.12 16.75
CA ALA A 166 -37.55 -2.72 17.52
C ALA A 166 -38.82 -1.90 17.76
N ALA A 167 -39.80 -2.20 16.90
CA ALA A 167 -41.11 -2.76 17.24
C ALA A 167 -41.94 -2.09 18.35
N ARG A 168 -43.08 -1.52 17.94
CA ARG A 168 -44.30 -1.51 18.77
C ARG A 168 -45.52 -1.79 17.90
N THR A 169 -46.18 -2.89 18.25
CA THR A 169 -47.47 -3.34 17.75
C THR A 169 -48.63 -2.52 18.30
N ASP A 170 -49.81 -2.80 17.75
CA ASP A 170 -51.16 -2.41 18.18
C ASP A 170 -51.61 -1.03 17.69
N GLY A 171 -52.75 -0.86 17.03
CA GLY A 171 -53.80 -1.80 16.65
C GLY A 171 -55.01 -1.02 16.12
N VAL A 172 -55.83 -1.75 15.35
CA VAL A 172 -57.29 -1.68 15.25
C VAL A 172 -58.00 -0.40 14.74
N GLY A 173 -58.73 -0.59 13.64
CA GLY A 173 -60.04 0.01 13.35
C GLY A 173 -60.04 1.18 12.36
N GLU A 174 -61.05 1.43 11.54
CA GLU A 174 -62.32 0.78 11.20
C GLU A 174 -62.99 1.73 10.18
N PHE A 175 -63.49 1.21 9.04
CA PHE A 175 -64.52 1.75 8.10
C PHE A 175 -64.24 3.12 7.41
N ILE A 176 -64.45 3.30 6.11
CA ILE A 176 -65.66 3.10 5.28
C ILE A 176 -65.25 2.59 3.88
#